data_AF-A0A402B005-F1
#
_entry.id   AF-A0A402B005-F1
#
_cell.length_a   1.000
_cell.length_b   1.000
_cell.length_c   1.000
_cell.angle_alpha   90.00
_cell.angle_beta   90.00
_cell.angle_gamma   90.00
#
_symmetry.space_group_name_H-M   'P 1'
#
loop_
_entity.id
_entity.type
_entity.pdbx_description
1 polymer ?
#
loop_
_entity_poly.entity_id
_entity_poly.type
_entity_poly.pdbx_seq_one_letter_code
_entity_poly.pdbx_strand_id
1 'polypeptide(L)'
;MLRQASATSEQVYHLVQEFGQMVRQHQGDQLDHWLRAANESSLSALQSFASGVQWDYAAVRAGLTLTYGNGLLEGQINRLKLIKRSMYGRTNFDLLQRIWRESPVHSWRG
;
A
#
# COMPACT_ATOMS: atom_id res chain seq x y z
N MET A 1 -10.73 -0.42 -19.76
CA MET A 1 -9.66 0.08 -18.87
C MET A 1 -9.95 -0.06 -17.36
N LEU A 2 -11.14 -0.51 -16.92
CA LEU A 2 -11.52 -0.61 -15.48
C LEU A 2 -10.84 -1.73 -14.67
N ARG A 3 -10.29 -2.78 -15.30
CA ARG A 3 -9.60 -3.88 -14.58
C ARG A 3 -8.24 -3.47 -13.99
N GLN A 4 -7.56 -2.48 -14.57
CA GLN A 4 -6.21 -2.10 -14.15
C GLN A 4 -6.22 -1.43 -12.77
N ALA A 5 -7.22 -0.59 -12.50
CA ALA A 5 -7.34 0.15 -11.24
C ALA A 5 -7.71 -0.76 -10.06
N SER A 6 -8.54 -1.79 -10.29
CA SER A 6 -8.87 -2.77 -9.24
C SER A 6 -7.70 -3.69 -8.93
N ALA A 7 -7.02 -4.21 -9.97
CA ALA A 7 -5.86 -5.10 -9.81
C ALA A 7 -4.67 -4.40 -9.11
N THR A 8 -4.43 -3.13 -9.43
CA THR A 8 -3.35 -2.35 -8.80
C THR A 8 -3.66 -2.08 -7.32
N SER A 9 -4.91 -1.76 -6.98
CA SER A 9 -5.33 -1.55 -5.59
C SER A 9 -5.30 -2.83 -4.76
N GLU A 10 -5.64 -3.97 -5.37
CA GLU A 10 -5.58 -5.29 -4.73
C GLU A 10 -4.13 -5.74 -4.48
N GLN A 11 -3.24 -5.60 -5.46
CA GLN A 11 -1.81 -5.92 -5.30
C GLN A 11 -1.17 -5.08 -4.19
N VAL A 12 -1.46 -3.79 -4.14
CA VAL A 12 -0.94 -2.89 -3.08
C VAL A 12 -1.53 -3.24 -1.72
N TYR A 13 -2.81 -3.61 -1.66
CA TYR A 13 -3.43 -4.09 -0.43
C TYR A 13 -2.72 -5.35 0.09
N HIS A 14 -2.46 -6.31 -0.78
CA HIS A 14 -1.73 -7.54 -0.45
C HIS A 14 -0.34 -7.23 0.10
N LEU A 15 0.45 -6.39 -0.59
CA LEU A 15 1.79 -6.03 -0.14
C LEU A 15 1.80 -5.28 1.20
N VAL A 16 0.82 -4.41 1.45
CA VAL A 16 0.67 -3.75 2.76
C VAL A 16 0.32 -4.75 3.87
N GLN A 17 -0.56 -5.72 3.59
CA GLN A 17 -0.90 -6.77 4.56
C GLN A 17 0.29 -7.67 4.86
N GLU A 18 1.00 -8.11 3.84
CA GLU A 18 2.18 -8.97 3.94
C GLU A 18 3.27 -8.31 4.78
N PHE A 19 3.57 -7.03 4.53
CA PHE A 19 4.51 -6.28 5.36
C PHE A 19 4.07 -6.21 6.82
N GLY A 20 2.78 -5.92 7.07
CA GLY A 20 2.22 -5.88 8.42
C GLY A 20 2.28 -7.24 9.13
N GLN A 21 2.12 -8.34 8.40
CA GLN A 21 2.28 -9.69 8.93
C GLN A 21 3.74 -9.99 9.25
N MET A 22 4.68 -9.63 8.37
CA MET A 22 6.11 -9.78 8.63
C MET A 22 6.53 -9.06 9.92
N VAL A 23 6.00 -7.84 10.16
CA VAL A 23 6.28 -7.12 11.43
C VAL A 23 5.73 -7.87 12.63
N ARG A 24 4.50 -8.38 12.57
CA ARG A 24 3.85 -9.07 13.69
C ARG A 24 4.45 -10.44 14.00
N GLN A 25 4.94 -11.13 12.96
CA GLN A 25 5.47 -12.48 13.06
C GLN A 25 7.01 -12.50 13.12
N HIS A 26 7.63 -11.33 13.12
CA HIS A 26 9.08 -11.14 13.09
C HIS A 26 9.80 -11.92 11.97
N GLN A 27 9.30 -11.79 10.73
CA GLN A 27 9.80 -12.49 9.55
C GLN A 27 10.80 -11.64 8.76
N GLY A 28 11.91 -11.28 9.39
CA GLY A 28 12.96 -10.50 8.73
C GLY A 28 13.60 -11.19 7.52
N ASP A 29 13.50 -12.52 7.41
CA ASP A 29 13.95 -13.33 6.28
C ASP A 29 13.08 -13.17 5.02
N GLN A 30 11.82 -12.78 5.17
CA GLN A 30 10.92 -12.55 4.05
C GLN A 30 11.05 -11.16 3.41
N LEU A 31 11.84 -10.26 4.02
CA LEU A 31 12.00 -8.89 3.57
C LEU A 31 12.50 -8.79 2.11
N ASP A 32 13.43 -9.66 1.70
CA ASP A 32 13.97 -9.66 0.32
C ASP A 32 12.95 -10.12 -0.72
N HIS A 33 12.03 -11.00 -0.34
CA HIS A 33 10.92 -11.40 -1.21
C HIS A 33 9.95 -10.25 -1.39
N TRP A 34 9.57 -9.62 -0.27
CA TRP A 34 8.64 -8.50 -0.26
C TRP A 34 9.18 -7.29 -1.02
N LEU A 35 10.47 -6.96 -0.86
CA LEU A 35 11.11 -5.85 -1.59
C LEU A 35 11.07 -6.03 -3.11
N ARG A 36 11.26 -7.26 -3.60
CA ARG A 36 11.13 -7.56 -5.04
C ARG A 36 9.71 -7.31 -5.52
N ALA A 37 8.71 -7.87 -4.82
CA ALA A 37 7.31 -7.70 -5.19
C ALA A 37 6.84 -6.24 -5.10
N ALA A 38 7.36 -5.46 -4.15
CA ALA A 38 7.07 -4.03 -4.01
C ALA A 38 7.67 -3.18 -5.14
N ASN A 39 8.90 -3.50 -5.57
CA ASN A 39 9.57 -2.84 -6.70
C ASN A 39 8.90 -3.18 -8.06
N GLU A 40 8.38 -4.40 -8.21
CA GLU A 40 7.63 -4.82 -9.41
C GLU A 40 6.21 -4.24 -9.48
N SER A 41 5.72 -3.63 -8.39
CA SER A 41 4.39 -3.00 -8.42
C SER A 41 4.37 -1.81 -9.37
N SER A 42 3.20 -1.53 -9.95
CA SER A 42 2.98 -0.36 -10.82
C SER A 42 2.80 0.95 -10.04
N LEU A 43 2.86 0.93 -8.71
CA LEU A 43 2.62 2.10 -7.87
C LEU A 43 3.95 2.74 -7.44
N SER A 44 4.26 3.91 -8.00
CA SER A 44 5.48 4.67 -7.67
C SER A 44 5.65 4.95 -6.17
N ALA A 45 4.56 5.15 -5.43
CA ALA A 45 4.61 5.34 -3.98
C ALA A 45 5.11 4.09 -3.23
N LEU A 46 4.79 2.89 -3.73
CA LEU A 46 5.24 1.63 -3.15
C LEU A 46 6.69 1.33 -3.54
N GLN A 47 7.07 1.61 -4.79
CA GLN A 47 8.47 1.54 -5.24
C GLN A 47 9.36 2.48 -4.40
N SER A 48 8.96 3.75 -4.21
CA SER A 48 9.71 4.70 -3.37
C SER A 48 9.80 4.25 -1.91
N PHE A 49 8.75 3.60 -1.39
CA PHE A 49 8.80 3.00 -0.07
C PHE A 49 9.79 1.84 -0.01
N ALA A 50 9.77 0.94 -0.99
CA ALA A 50 10.71 -0.18 -1.08
C ALA A 50 12.17 0.30 -1.16
N SER A 51 12.44 1.34 -1.97
CA SER A 51 13.77 1.98 -2.02
C SER A 51 14.21 2.54 -0.67
N GLY A 52 13.30 3.17 0.08
CA GLY A 52 13.60 3.66 1.43
C GLY A 52 13.92 2.52 2.41
N VAL A 53 13.13 1.44 2.36
CA VAL A 53 13.38 0.23 3.16
C VAL A 53 14.71 -0.44 2.78
N GLN A 54 15.06 -0.44 1.50
CA GLN A 54 16.32 -1.00 1.01
C GLN A 54 17.53 -0.17 1.46
N TRP A 55 17.39 1.16 1.55
CA TRP A 55 18.44 2.03 2.09
C TRP A 55 18.68 1.76 3.59
N ASP A 56 17.61 1.56 4.36
CA ASP A 56 17.65 1.21 5.78
C ASP A 56 17.60 -0.32 6.04
N TYR A 57 17.99 -1.16 5.07
CA TYR A 57 17.72 -2.60 5.08
C TYR A 57 18.16 -3.30 6.37
N ALA A 58 19.38 -3.02 6.85
CA ALA A 58 19.89 -3.65 8.07
C ALA A 58 19.06 -3.28 9.31
N ALA A 59 18.63 -2.02 9.42
CA ALA A 59 17.82 -1.54 10.52
C ALA A 59 16.39 -2.10 10.44
N VAL A 60 15.80 -2.15 9.24
CA VAL A 60 14.46 -2.71 9.03
C VAL A 60 14.47 -4.22 9.27
N ARG A 61 15.44 -4.95 8.74
CA ARG A 61 15.57 -6.40 8.98
C ARG A 61 15.78 -6.72 10.45
N ALA A 62 16.62 -5.93 11.14
CA ALA A 62 16.79 -6.06 12.58
C ALA A 62 15.49 -5.79 13.33
N GLY A 63 14.75 -4.72 13.00
CA GLY A 63 13.43 -4.46 13.60
C GLY A 63 12.39 -5.54 13.30
N LEU A 64 12.45 -6.16 12.11
CA LEU A 64 11.59 -7.28 11.74
C LEU A 64 12.01 -8.58 12.42
N THR A 65 13.11 -8.63 13.16
CA THR A 65 13.59 -9.86 13.82
C THR A 65 13.62 -9.69 15.34
N LEU A 66 13.85 -8.47 15.82
CA LEU A 66 14.00 -8.13 17.23
C LEU A 66 12.67 -7.64 17.80
N THR A 67 12.30 -8.15 18.97
CA THR A 67 11.01 -7.86 19.65
C THR A 67 10.97 -6.49 20.33
N TYR A 68 12.13 -5.87 20.58
CA TYR A 68 12.28 -4.62 21.32
C TYR A 68 12.94 -3.55 20.44
N GLY A 69 12.13 -2.63 19.87
CA GLY A 69 12.65 -1.50 19.09
C GLY A 69 11.81 -1.08 17.88
N ASN A 70 10.48 -1.14 17.96
CA ASN A 70 9.62 -0.99 16.77
C ASN A 70 9.35 0.46 16.34
N GLY A 71 9.91 1.49 16.97
CA GLY A 71 9.60 2.89 16.64
C GLY A 71 9.86 3.27 15.17
N LEU A 72 10.94 2.73 14.57
CA LEU A 72 11.21 2.89 13.13
C LEU A 72 10.17 2.16 12.28
N LEU A 73 9.80 0.93 12.68
CA LEU A 73 8.79 0.11 12.01
C LEU A 73 7.38 0.70 12.10
N GLU A 74 7.03 1.35 13.21
CA GLU A 74 5.77 2.07 13.35
C GLU A 74 5.67 3.21 12.33
N GLY A 75 6.76 3.94 12.10
CA GLY A 75 6.86 4.93 11.04
C GLY A 75 6.64 4.34 9.65
N GLN A 76 7.27 3.19 9.36
CA GLN A 76 7.11 2.48 8.09
C GLN A 76 5.68 1.95 7.90
N ILE A 77 5.07 1.36 8.93
CA ILE A 77 3.67 0.92 8.91
C ILE A 77 2.72 2.09 8.70
N ASN A 78 2.96 3.24 9.35
CA ASN A 78 2.13 4.42 9.17
C ASN A 78 2.23 4.98 7.74
N ARG A 79 3.43 4.97 7.14
CA ARG A 79 3.61 5.30 5.72
C ARG A 79 2.84 4.36 4.80
N LEU A 80 2.91 3.05 5.02
CA LEU A 80 2.13 2.06 4.25
C LEU A 80 0.62 2.26 4.40
N LYS A 81 0.13 2.54 5.62
CA LYS A 81 -1.28 2.88 5.86
C LYS A 81 -1.70 4.15 5.11
N LEU A 82 -0.83 5.16 5.03
CA LEU A 82 -1.08 6.38 4.27
C LEU A 82 -1.18 6.08 2.77
N ILE A 83 -0.24 5.30 2.22
CA ILE A 83 -0.25 4.88 0.80
C ILE A 83 -1.57 4.15 0.47
N LYS A 84 -1.95 3.18 1.31
CA LYS A 84 -3.24 2.48 1.20
C LYS A 84 -4.41 3.46 1.20
N ARG A 85 -4.46 4.39 2.17
CA ARG A 85 -5.56 5.35 2.29
C ARG A 85 -5.64 6.32 1.09
N SER A 86 -4.50 6.77 0.56
CA SER A 86 -4.45 7.62 -0.63
C SER A 86 -4.90 6.89 -1.91
N MET A 87 -4.60 5.60 -2.02
CA MET A 87 -5.07 4.75 -3.13
C MET A 87 -6.59 4.56 -3.08
N TYR A 88 -7.13 4.08 -1.95
CA TYR A 88 -8.58 3.88 -1.82
C TYR A 88 -9.37 5.20 -1.94
N GLY A 89 -8.84 6.30 -1.40
CA GLY A 89 -9.46 7.62 -1.54
C GLY A 89 -9.54 8.07 -3.01
N ARG A 90 -8.48 7.83 -3.80
CA ARG A 90 -8.49 8.14 -5.24
C ARG A 90 -9.42 7.22 -6.02
N THR A 91 -9.38 5.91 -5.81
CA THR A 91 -10.25 4.97 -6.55
C THR A 91 -11.72 5.19 -6.23
N ASN A 92 -12.05 5.45 -4.95
CA ASN A 92 -13.43 5.73 -4.57
C ASN A 92 -13.91 7.09 -5.09
N PHE A 93 -13.03 8.10 -5.14
CA PHE A 93 -13.36 9.40 -5.74
C PHE A 93 -13.52 9.31 -7.28
N ASP A 94 -12.70 8.50 -7.95
CA ASP A 94 -12.83 8.25 -9.39
C ASP A 94 -14.15 7.54 -9.72
N LEU A 95 -14.49 6.51 -8.93
CA LEU A 95 -15.79 5.83 -9.00
C LEU A 95 -16.97 6.78 -8.76
N LEU A 96 -16.89 7.62 -7.71
CA LEU A 96 -17.94 8.59 -7.40
C LEU A 96 -18.10 9.65 -8.50
N GLN A 97 -17.00 10.22 -9.01
CA GLN A 97 -17.05 11.17 -10.13
C GLN A 97 -17.65 10.55 -11.39
N ARG A 98 -17.36 9.27 -11.64
CA ARG A 98 -17.92 8.56 -12.79
C ARG A 98 -19.40 8.25 -12.60
N ILE A 99 -19.83 7.79 -11.42
CA ILE A 99 -21.25 7.62 -11.09
C ILE A 99 -21.99 8.95 -11.29
N TRP A 100 -21.41 10.07 -10.87
CA TRP A 100 -21.99 11.40 -11.10
C TRP A 100 -22.04 11.81 -12.58
N ARG A 101 -21.06 11.41 -13.39
CA ARG A 101 -20.97 11.74 -14.82
C ARG A 101 -21.89 10.87 -15.69
N GLU A 102 -22.15 9.63 -15.26
CA GLU A 102 -23.03 8.67 -15.96
C GLU A 102 -24.48 8.70 -15.40
N SER A 103 -24.77 9.53 -14.39
CA SER A 103 -26.13 9.72 -13.87
C SER A 103 -26.89 10.79 -14.69
N PRO A 104 -27.99 10.46 -15.39
CA PRO A 104 -28.86 11.46 -15.97
C PRO A 104 -29.67 12.09 -14.84
N VAL A 105 -29.10 13.06 -14.12
CA VAL A 105 -29.86 13.93 -13.21
C VAL A 105 -30.64 14.93 -14.06
N HIS A 106 -31.77 14.49 -14.60
CA HIS A 106 -32.83 15.33 -15.17
C HIS A 106 -34.18 14.60 -15.09
N SER A 107 -34.73 14.46 -13.88
CA SER A 107 -36.20 14.36 -13.68
C SER A 107 -36.57 14.39 -12.19
N TRP A 108 -36.37 15.53 -11.52
CA TRP A 108 -37.11 15.83 -10.29
C TRP A 108 -37.49 17.31 -10.26
N ARG A 109 -38.49 17.65 -11.05
CA ARG A 109 -39.43 18.73 -10.78
C ARG A 109 -40.73 18.43 -11.54
N GLY A 110 -41.71 17.91 -10.83
CA GLY A 110 -43.11 17.74 -11.21
C GLY A 110 -43.94 18.07 -9.99
#